data_AF-A0A838JCE0-F1
#
_entry.id   AF-A0A838JCE0-F1
#
_cell.length_a   1.000
_cell.length_b   1.000
_cell.length_c   1.000
_cell.angle_alpha   90.00
_cell.angle_beta   90.00
_cell.angle_gamma   90.00
#
_symmetry.space_group_name_H-M   'P 1'
#
loop_
_entity.id
_entity.type
_entity.pdbx_description
1 polymer ?
#
loop_
_entity_poly.entity_id
_entity_poly.type
_entity_poly.pdbx_seq_one_letter_code
_entity_poly.pdbx_strand_id
1 'polypeptide(L)'
;YTPGGEQEWRVLDMPYQSAYQTITGPIFEFGFSDAILQMWAAFCDELVNRGDMKQSLRCVTPEETRASHALFTAALVSQREERTVVLD
;
A
#
# COMPACT_ATOMS: atom_id res chain seq x y z
N TYR A 1 15.78 19.46 2.65
CA TYR A 1 15.23 20.80 2.45
C TYR A 1 16.03 21.77 3.30
N THR A 2 16.48 22.89 2.71
CA THR A 2 17.25 23.93 3.42
C THR A 2 16.50 25.26 3.25
N PRO A 3 16.00 25.88 4.33
CA PRO A 3 15.29 27.16 4.24
C PRO A 3 16.15 28.26 3.60
N GLY A 4 15.55 29.10 2.74
CA GLY A 4 16.23 30.23 2.07
C GLY A 4 17.02 29.88 0.81
N GLY A 5 17.02 28.63 0.38
CA GLY A 5 17.58 28.21 -0.91
C GLY A 5 16.76 28.68 -2.12
N GLU A 6 17.38 28.59 -3.30
CA GLU A 6 16.76 28.90 -4.59
C GLU A 6 15.47 28.08 -4.79
N GLN A 7 14.39 28.75 -5.17
CA GLN A 7 13.12 28.11 -5.50
C GLN A 7 13.11 27.84 -7.00
N GLU A 8 13.08 26.57 -7.38
CA GLU A 8 13.02 26.14 -8.77
C GLU A 8 11.73 25.37 -9.07
N TRP A 9 11.22 25.50 -10.30
CA TRP A 9 10.21 24.59 -10.81
C TRP A 9 10.91 23.41 -11.50
N ARG A 10 10.85 22.24 -10.90
CA ARG A 10 11.52 21.02 -11.38
C ARG A 10 10.52 19.90 -11.63
N VAL A 11 10.69 19.22 -12.76
CA VAL A 11 9.99 17.97 -13.08
C VAL A 11 11.03 16.87 -13.18
N LEU A 12 10.75 15.72 -12.57
CA LEU A 12 11.55 14.52 -12.63
C LEU A 12 10.64 13.35 -12.96
N ASP A 13 10.83 12.75 -14.13
CA ASP A 13 10.15 11.51 -14.50
C ASP A 13 10.80 10.36 -13.74
N MET A 14 10.07 9.75 -12.80
CA MET A 14 10.55 8.57 -12.09
C MET A 14 10.06 7.30 -12.79
N PRO A 15 10.95 6.32 -13.05
CA PRO A 15 10.52 5.03 -13.53
C PRO A 15 9.72 4.30 -12.46
N TYR A 16 8.98 3.28 -12.89
CA TYR A 16 8.32 2.36 -11.97
C TYR A 16 9.33 1.35 -11.42
N GLN A 17 9.37 1.22 -10.10
CA GLN A 17 10.08 0.15 -9.41
C GLN A 17 9.28 -0.27 -8.18
N SER A 18 8.99 -1.57 -8.06
CA SER A 18 8.34 -2.17 -6.90
C SER A 18 9.33 -2.88 -5.98
N ALA A 19 8.84 -3.37 -4.83
CA ALA A 19 9.68 -4.06 -3.85
C ALA A 19 10.25 -5.39 -4.39
N TYR A 20 9.41 -6.15 -5.10
CA TYR A 20 9.80 -7.39 -5.79
C TYR A 20 9.81 -7.19 -7.29
N GLN A 21 10.73 -7.85 -8.00
CA GLN A 21 10.77 -7.76 -9.45
C GLN A 21 9.47 -8.27 -10.07
N THR A 22 8.93 -7.54 -11.05
CA THR A 22 7.74 -7.95 -11.80
C THR A 22 8.04 -8.15 -13.28
N ILE A 23 7.04 -8.60 -14.04
CA ILE A 23 7.16 -8.87 -15.48
C ILE A 23 7.10 -7.59 -16.32
N THR A 24 6.44 -6.54 -15.81
CA THR A 24 6.33 -5.23 -16.46
C THR A 24 7.70 -4.55 -16.48
N GLY A 25 8.13 -4.06 -17.65
CA GLY A 25 9.38 -3.33 -17.80
C GLY A 25 9.35 -1.98 -17.07
N PRO A 26 10.50 -1.46 -16.61
CA PRO A 26 10.57 -0.25 -15.76
C PRO A 26 10.15 1.06 -16.46
N ILE A 27 10.00 1.02 -17.80
CA ILE A 27 9.52 2.14 -18.62
C ILE A 27 7.99 2.25 -18.66
N PHE A 28 7.27 1.24 -18.16
CA PHE A 28 5.82 1.21 -18.09
C PHE A 28 5.33 1.54 -16.68
N GLU A 29 4.07 1.95 -16.58
CA GLU A 29 3.41 2.20 -15.29
C GLU A 29 3.08 0.89 -14.55
N PHE A 30 3.00 0.98 -13.22
CA PHE A 30 2.57 -0.13 -12.37
C PHE A 30 1.17 -0.63 -12.76
N GLY A 31 1.09 -1.91 -13.14
CA GLY A 31 -0.14 -2.53 -13.58
C GLY A 31 -0.82 -3.42 -12.53
N PHE A 32 -2.04 -3.84 -12.83
CA PHE A 32 -2.77 -4.80 -12.00
C PHE A 32 -2.02 -6.13 -11.81
N SER A 33 -1.37 -6.65 -12.86
CA SER A 33 -0.54 -7.86 -12.76
C SER A 33 0.61 -7.68 -11.78
N ASP A 34 1.20 -6.49 -11.74
CA ASP A 34 2.30 -6.18 -10.81
C ASP A 34 1.80 -6.19 -9.37
N ALA A 35 0.61 -5.66 -9.10
CA ALA A 35 0.00 -5.71 -7.77
C ALA A 35 -0.20 -7.15 -7.28
N ILE A 36 -0.70 -8.05 -8.13
CA ILE A 36 -0.87 -9.47 -7.78
C ILE A 36 0.49 -10.13 -7.53
N LEU A 37 1.51 -9.83 -8.34
CA LEU A 37 2.87 -10.34 -8.12
C LEU A 37 3.47 -9.84 -6.80
N GLN A 38 3.25 -8.56 -6.44
CA GLN A 38 3.70 -8.04 -5.14
C GLN A 38 3.04 -8.77 -3.97
N MET A 39 1.73 -9.05 -4.05
CA MET A 39 1.01 -9.78 -2.99
C MET A 39 1.58 -11.19 -2.80
N TRP A 40 1.78 -11.93 -3.89
CA TRP A 40 2.34 -13.29 -3.83
C TRP A 40 3.80 -13.30 -3.36
N ALA A 41 4.61 -12.38 -3.86
CA ALA A 41 6.01 -12.29 -3.48
C ALA A 41 6.16 -11.93 -1.99
N ALA A 42 5.37 -10.98 -1.49
CA ALA A 42 5.35 -10.64 -0.07
C ALA A 42 4.94 -11.84 0.79
N PHE A 43 3.93 -12.61 0.39
CA PHE A 43 3.53 -13.82 1.12
C PHE A 43 4.63 -14.86 1.20
N CYS A 44 5.27 -15.17 0.08
CA CYS A 44 6.38 -16.13 0.05
C CYS A 44 7.59 -15.63 0.85
N ASP A 45 7.93 -14.35 0.74
CA ASP A 45 9.07 -13.75 1.43
C ASP A 45 8.85 -13.69 2.94
N GLU A 46 7.66 -13.29 3.40
CA GLU A 46 7.31 -13.32 4.82
C GLU A 46 7.27 -14.74 5.39
N LEU A 47 6.76 -15.72 4.62
CA LEU A 47 6.72 -17.11 5.05
C LEU A 47 8.13 -17.69 5.29
N VAL A 48 9.07 -17.35 4.40
CA VAL A 48 10.44 -17.88 4.44
C VAL A 48 11.34 -17.08 5.38
N ASN A 49 11.27 -15.74 5.31
CA ASN A 49 12.20 -14.82 5.98
C ASN A 49 11.62 -14.10 7.20
N ARG A 50 10.31 -14.21 7.46
CA ARG A 50 9.61 -13.65 8.63
C ARG A 50 9.90 -12.17 8.83
N GLY A 51 10.68 -11.83 9.86
CA GLY A 51 11.02 -10.46 10.22
C GLY A 51 12.03 -9.81 9.28
N ASP A 52 12.77 -10.62 8.51
CA ASP A 52 13.84 -10.20 7.62
C ASP A 52 13.39 -10.12 6.15
N MET A 53 12.07 -10.02 5.92
CA MET A 53 11.48 -9.82 4.60
C MET A 53 12.06 -8.55 3.94
N LYS A 54 12.17 -8.57 2.60
CA LYS A 54 12.81 -7.49 1.82
C LYS A 54 12.17 -6.12 2.00
N GLN A 55 10.87 -6.07 2.27
CA GLN A 55 10.14 -4.82 2.50
C GLN A 55 9.51 -4.75 3.90
N SER A 56 9.10 -3.56 4.30
CA SER A 56 8.41 -3.34 5.58
C SER A 56 6.91 -3.67 5.53
N LEU A 57 6.29 -3.68 4.35
CA LEU A 57 4.87 -3.96 4.17
C LEU A 57 4.60 -5.48 4.12
N ARG A 58 4.05 -5.99 5.22
CA ARG A 58 3.70 -7.41 5.45
C ARG A 58 2.36 -7.81 4.86
N CYS A 59 2.10 -9.10 4.86
CA CYS A 59 0.80 -9.65 4.50
C CYS A 59 -0.28 -9.17 5.48
N VAL A 60 -1.46 -8.91 4.92
CA VAL A 60 -2.63 -8.52 5.71
C VAL A 60 -3.00 -9.63 6.69
N THR A 61 -3.30 -9.24 7.92
CA THR A 61 -3.74 -10.13 8.99
C THR A 61 -5.27 -10.31 8.98
N PRO A 62 -5.79 -11.41 9.55
CA PRO A 62 -7.22 -11.56 9.79
C PRO A 62 -7.81 -10.42 10.63
N GLU A 63 -7.05 -9.90 11.58
CA GLU A 63 -7.45 -8.78 12.44
C GLU A 63 -7.62 -7.48 11.65
N GLU A 64 -6.71 -7.16 10.73
CA GLU A 64 -6.82 -6.00 9.82
C GLU A 64 -8.00 -6.16 8.85
N THR A 65 -8.26 -7.37 8.39
CA THR A 65 -9.43 -7.68 7.55
C THR A 65 -10.72 -7.42 8.34
N ARG A 66 -10.80 -7.92 9.57
CA ARG A 66 -11.93 -7.65 10.47
C ARG A 66 -12.11 -6.16 10.71
N ALA A 67 -11.03 -5.42 10.95
CA ALA A 67 -11.07 -3.97 11.14
C ALA A 67 -11.61 -3.23 9.91
N SER A 68 -11.22 -3.67 8.70
CA SER A 68 -11.75 -3.12 7.44
C SER A 68 -13.26 -3.34 7.30
N HIS A 69 -13.74 -4.54 7.63
CA HIS A 69 -15.17 -4.83 7.65
C HIS A 69 -15.94 -3.98 8.69
N ALA A 70 -15.37 -3.80 9.89
CA ALA A 70 -15.96 -2.95 10.92
C ALA A 70 -16.06 -1.50 10.46
N LEU A 71 -14.98 -0.95 9.87
CA LEU A 71 -14.95 0.39 9.29
C LEU A 71 -16.03 0.58 8.21
N PHE A 72 -16.13 -0.35 7.26
CA PHE A 72 -17.13 -0.24 6.18
C PHE A 72 -18.56 -0.37 6.69
N THR A 73 -18.79 -1.22 7.69
CA THR A 73 -20.11 -1.33 8.34
C THR A 73 -20.48 -0.04 9.06
N ALA A 74 -19.53 0.55 9.81
CA ALA A 74 -19.75 1.82 10.50
C ALA A 74 -19.98 2.98 9.53
N ALA A 75 -19.31 2.99 8.36
CA ALA A 75 -19.52 4.00 7.34
C ALA A 75 -20.96 3.97 6.79
N LEU A 76 -21.55 2.78 6.62
CA LEU A 76 -22.96 2.63 6.22
C LEU A 76 -23.92 3.18 7.31
N VAL A 77 -23.62 2.93 8.58
CA VAL A 77 -24.39 3.48 9.71
C VAL A 77 -24.27 5.00 9.77
N SER A 78 -23.05 5.51 9.62
CA SER A 78 -22.74 6.94 9.64
C SER A 78 -23.51 7.69 8.55
N GLN A 79 -23.52 7.14 7.33
CA GLN A 79 -24.26 7.73 6.22
C GLN A 79 -25.77 7.72 6.47
N ARG A 80 -26.32 6.63 7.00
CA ARG A 80 -27.76 6.49 7.27
C ARG A 80 -28.25 7.43 8.37
N GLU A 81 -27.41 7.67 9.38
CA GLU A 81 -27.80 8.39 10.60
C GLU A 81 -27.22 9.82 10.67
N GLU A 82 -26.49 10.24 9.63
CA GLU A 82 -25.88 11.57 9.51
C GLU A 82 -25.03 11.96 10.74
N ARG A 83 -24.33 10.99 11.32
CA ARG A 83 -23.50 11.19 12.51
C ARG A 83 -22.19 10.41 12.44
N THR A 84 -21.24 10.80 13.28
CA THR A 84 -20.01 10.02 13.51
C THR A 84 -20.33 8.73 14.27
N VAL A 85 -19.65 7.65 13.90
CA VAL A 85 -19.74 6.33 14.53
C VAL A 85 -18.36 5.96 15.05
N VAL A 86 -18.27 5.65 16.34
CA VAL A 86 -17.03 5.20 16.98
C VAL A 86 -16.76 3.76 16.55
N LEU A 87 -15.50 3.44 16.26
CA LEU A 87 -15.04 2.07 16.02
C LEU A 87 -14.48 1.49 17.32
N ASP A 88 -14.83 0.24 17.60
CA ASP A 88 -14.28 -0.55 18.71
C ASP A 88 -12.94 -1.20 18.35
#